data_AF-A0A5C6NS20-F1
#
_entry.id   AF-A0A5C6NS20-F1
#
_cell.length_a   1.000
_cell.length_b   1.000
_cell.length_c   1.000
_cell.angle_alpha   90.00
_cell.angle_beta   90.00
_cell.angle_gamma   90.00
#
_symmetry.space_group_name_H-M   'P 1'
#
loop_
_entity.id
_entity.type
_entity.pdbx_description
1 polymer ?
#
loop_
_entity_poly.entity_id
_entity_poly.type
_entity_poly.pdbx_seq_one_letter_code
_entity_poly.pdbx_strand_id
1 'polypeptide(L)'
;MSPIPLTGLSFTSGQVRRELERLNQRKAAGPDGISPRVLKNCSRQLCGILQHLFNQSLHLQRIPVLWKTSCLVPVPKKTHPVAPSDYRPIALTSHIMKAMERLVLSHLRPLVSPFQDPLQFAYQPKSVMTSTIFSAVVCWGAGIKAKDANRLNKLIKKAGSVVGCRLDNLDEVVRDRMVLKLRTIMDSPSHPLHNTVDKLRSSFSSRLLQPRCSKERDRKSFLPSAIKLYNSS
;
A
#
# COMPACT_ATOMS: atom_id res chain seq x y z
N MET A 1 -11.17 -7.40 23.69
CA MET A 1 -11.00 -6.14 22.95
C MET A 1 -12.37 -5.53 22.75
N SER A 2 -12.67 -4.46 23.48
CA SER A 2 -13.94 -3.72 23.33
C SER A 2 -13.93 -2.98 21.99
N PRO A 3 -15.03 -2.98 21.21
CA PRO A 3 -15.09 -2.21 19.97
C PRO A 3 -14.90 -0.72 20.30
N ILE A 4 -13.95 -0.06 19.63
CA ILE A 4 -13.78 1.39 19.72
C ILE A 4 -15.09 2.02 19.24
N PRO A 5 -15.84 2.72 20.10
CA PRO A 5 -17.10 3.30 19.67
C PRO A 5 -16.79 4.42 18.67
N LEU A 6 -17.37 4.34 17.47
CA LEU A 6 -17.32 5.38 16.44
C LEU A 6 -18.11 6.64 16.81
N THR A 7 -18.41 6.85 18.09
CA THR A 7 -19.39 7.81 18.62
C THR A 7 -19.04 9.29 18.40
N GLY A 8 -17.94 9.60 17.73
CA GLY A 8 -17.56 10.96 17.32
C GLY A 8 -17.36 11.18 15.82
N LEU A 9 -17.61 10.17 14.97
CA LEU A 9 -17.34 10.33 13.52
C LEU A 9 -18.41 11.22 12.87
N SER A 10 -17.98 12.37 12.37
CA SER A 10 -18.79 13.26 11.56
C SER A 10 -18.02 13.72 10.32
N PHE A 11 -18.75 13.96 9.24
CA PHE A 11 -18.21 14.44 7.99
C PHE A 11 -18.62 15.90 7.76
N THR A 12 -17.71 16.66 7.16
CA THR A 12 -17.93 18.03 6.69
C THR A 12 -18.33 18.03 5.21
N SER A 13 -19.07 19.05 4.78
CA SER A 13 -19.45 19.23 3.37
C SER A 13 -18.22 19.31 2.45
N GLY A 14 -17.13 19.91 2.92
CA GLY A 14 -15.85 19.98 2.20
C GLY A 14 -15.19 18.62 2.00
N GLN A 15 -15.23 17.72 3.00
CA GLN A 15 -14.76 16.35 2.86
C GLN A 15 -15.58 15.58 1.81
N VAL A 16 -16.91 15.65 1.90
CA VAL A 16 -17.81 15.01 0.94
C VAL A 16 -17.55 15.53 -0.47
N ARG A 17 -17.46 16.87 -0.66
CA ARG A 17 -17.20 17.48 -1.97
C ARG A 17 -15.92 16.94 -2.60
N ARG A 18 -14.82 16.88 -1.84
CA ARG A 18 -13.54 16.34 -2.32
C ARG A 18 -13.64 14.88 -2.75
N GLU A 19 -14.40 14.06 -2.04
CA GLU A 19 -14.61 12.66 -2.43
C GLU A 19 -15.43 12.54 -3.71
N LEU A 20 -16.47 13.37 -3.90
CA LEU A 20 -17.24 13.40 -5.15
C LEU A 20 -16.38 13.88 -6.34
N GLU A 21 -15.54 14.89 -6.14
CA GLU A 21 -14.62 15.42 -7.17
C GLU A 21 -13.57 14.38 -7.61
N ARG A 22 -13.24 13.41 -6.75
CA ARG A 22 -12.30 12.31 -7.05
C ARG A 22 -12.90 11.15 -7.82
N LEU A 23 -14.22 11.11 -7.99
CA LEU A 23 -14.89 10.02 -8.71
C LEU A 23 -14.39 9.92 -10.16
N ASN A 24 -14.24 8.68 -10.63
CA ASN A 24 -13.98 8.39 -12.04
C ASN A 24 -15.32 8.36 -12.79
N GLN A 25 -15.55 9.36 -13.64
CA GLN A 25 -16.80 9.57 -14.37
C GLN A 25 -17.12 8.45 -15.38
N ARG A 26 -16.14 7.63 -15.75
CA ARG A 26 -16.31 6.54 -16.73
C ARG A 26 -16.76 5.21 -16.10
N LYS A 27 -16.96 5.16 -14.78
CA LYS A 27 -17.41 3.93 -14.09
C LYS A 27 -18.93 3.75 -14.26
N ALA A 28 -19.35 2.50 -14.41
CA ALA A 28 -20.76 2.12 -14.51
C ALA A 28 -21.50 2.38 -13.19
N ALA A 29 -22.76 2.81 -13.28
CA ALA A 29 -23.61 3.09 -12.12
C ALA A 29 -23.89 1.83 -11.28
N GLY A 30 -24.24 2.05 -10.00
CA GLY A 30 -24.69 0.99 -9.11
C GLY A 30 -26.19 0.68 -9.30
N PRO A 31 -26.79 -0.10 -8.40
CA PRO A 31 -28.22 -0.42 -8.43
C PRO A 31 -29.13 0.82 -8.23
N ASP A 32 -28.58 1.94 -7.78
CA ASP A 32 -29.28 3.22 -7.66
C ASP A 32 -29.41 3.98 -8.98
N GLY A 33 -28.76 3.53 -10.05
CA GLY A 33 -28.75 4.20 -11.36
C GLY A 33 -27.99 5.53 -11.38
N ILE A 34 -27.35 5.93 -10.28
CA ILE A 34 -26.68 7.22 -10.17
C ILE A 34 -25.26 7.12 -10.73
N SER A 35 -25.04 7.80 -11.85
CA SER A 35 -23.73 7.87 -12.49
C SER A 35 -22.72 8.69 -11.67
N PRO A 36 -21.46 8.25 -11.55
CA PRO A 36 -20.40 9.04 -10.92
C PRO A 36 -20.14 10.36 -11.65
N ARG A 37 -20.50 10.46 -12.94
CA ARG A 37 -20.42 11.71 -13.70
C ARG A 37 -21.33 12.79 -13.12
N VAL A 38 -22.57 12.43 -12.78
CA VAL A 38 -23.54 13.35 -12.17
C VAL A 38 -23.05 13.81 -10.80
N LEU A 39 -22.64 12.86 -9.95
CA LEU A 39 -22.13 13.16 -8.61
C LEU A 39 -20.92 14.10 -8.62
N LYS A 40 -20.01 13.91 -9.59
CA LYS A 40 -18.82 14.75 -9.75
C LYS A 40 -19.16 16.15 -10.28
N ASN A 41 -20.02 16.24 -11.28
CA ASN A 41 -20.41 17.53 -11.88
C ASN A 41 -21.27 18.37 -10.93
N CYS A 42 -22.12 17.73 -10.13
CA CYS A 42 -23.01 18.37 -9.16
C CYS A 42 -22.43 18.35 -7.73
N SER A 43 -21.11 18.21 -7.58
CA SER A 43 -20.48 17.99 -6.26
C SER A 43 -20.74 19.13 -5.29
N ARG A 44 -20.77 20.38 -5.78
CA ARG A 44 -21.01 21.58 -4.95
C ARG A 44 -22.43 21.64 -4.41
N GLN A 45 -23.40 21.22 -5.22
CA GLN A 45 -24.82 21.22 -4.88
C GLN A 45 -25.16 20.05 -3.97
N LEU A 46 -24.58 18.87 -4.23
CA LEU A 46 -24.91 17.65 -3.52
C LEU A 46 -24.15 17.48 -2.20
N CYS A 47 -23.01 18.14 -2.00
CA CYS A 47 -22.16 17.85 -0.84
C CYS A 47 -22.82 18.12 0.51
N GLY A 48 -23.65 19.17 0.63
CA GLY A 48 -24.37 19.48 1.87
C GLY A 48 -25.44 18.43 2.18
N ILE A 49 -26.22 18.04 1.17
CA ILE A 49 -27.28 17.04 1.29
C ILE A 49 -26.67 15.68 1.67
N LEU A 50 -25.67 15.23 0.93
CA LEU A 50 -25.01 13.95 1.19
C LEU A 50 -24.27 13.95 2.55
N GLN A 51 -23.66 15.07 2.95
CA GLN A 51 -23.07 15.18 4.28
C GLN A 51 -24.11 15.01 5.39
N HIS A 52 -25.26 15.66 5.26
CA HIS A 52 -26.34 15.51 6.23
C HIS A 52 -26.81 14.05 6.31
N LEU A 53 -27.07 13.42 5.16
CA LEU A 53 -27.49 12.02 5.08
C LEU A 53 -26.44 11.06 5.68
N PHE A 54 -25.16 11.27 5.40
CA PHE A 54 -24.09 10.43 5.96
C PHE A 54 -24.01 10.55 7.47
N ASN A 55 -24.06 11.77 8.01
CA ASN A 55 -23.99 11.98 9.45
C ASN A 55 -25.23 11.46 10.17
N GLN A 56 -26.43 11.63 9.59
CA GLN A 56 -27.65 11.00 10.10
C GLN A 56 -27.55 9.48 10.09
N SER A 57 -27.04 8.90 9.00
CA SER A 57 -26.86 7.46 8.87
C SER A 57 -25.89 6.90 9.93
N LEU A 58 -24.80 7.61 10.22
CA LEU A 58 -23.86 7.27 11.31
C LEU A 58 -24.51 7.40 12.68
N HIS A 59 -25.21 8.51 12.94
CA HIS A 59 -25.87 8.77 14.22
C HIS A 59 -26.95 7.73 14.52
N LEU A 60 -27.78 7.39 13.53
CA LEU A 60 -28.84 6.39 13.64
C LEU A 60 -28.32 4.95 13.51
N GLN A 61 -27.04 4.76 13.18
CA GLN A 61 -26.43 3.46 12.87
C GLN A 61 -27.20 2.67 11.81
N ARG A 62 -27.77 3.37 10.82
CA ARG A 62 -28.64 2.80 9.79
C ARG A 62 -28.20 3.26 8.41
N ILE A 63 -27.74 2.30 7.61
CA ILE A 63 -27.42 2.51 6.19
C ILE A 63 -28.66 2.17 5.35
N PRO A 64 -29.08 3.04 4.41
CA PRO A 64 -30.15 2.76 3.46
C PRO A 64 -29.98 1.42 2.74
N VAL A 65 -31.07 0.69 2.52
CA VAL A 65 -31.02 -0.63 1.87
C VAL A 65 -30.36 -0.55 0.50
N LEU A 66 -30.73 0.45 -0.32
CA LEU A 66 -30.17 0.65 -1.65
C LEU A 66 -28.65 0.87 -1.65
N TRP A 67 -28.09 1.43 -0.58
CA TRP A 67 -26.64 1.63 -0.43
C TRP A 67 -25.91 0.34 -0.02
N LYS A 68 -26.63 -0.60 0.61
CA LYS A 68 -26.11 -1.94 0.98
C LYS A 68 -26.26 -2.95 -0.16
N THR A 69 -27.11 -2.68 -1.14
CA THR A 69 -27.30 -3.57 -2.30
C THR A 69 -26.20 -3.40 -3.34
N SER A 70 -25.91 -4.47 -4.08
CA SER A 70 -24.97 -4.45 -5.21
C SER A 70 -25.54 -5.22 -6.39
N CYS A 71 -25.19 -4.80 -7.60
CA CYS A 71 -25.48 -5.55 -8.83
C CYS A 71 -24.26 -6.41 -9.18
N LEU A 72 -24.43 -7.73 -9.30
CA LEU A 72 -23.35 -8.65 -9.65
C LEU A 72 -23.24 -8.76 -11.18
N VAL A 73 -22.10 -8.32 -11.71
CA VAL A 73 -21.78 -8.41 -13.14
C VAL A 73 -20.66 -9.44 -13.33
N PRO A 74 -20.90 -10.57 -14.00
CA PRO A 74 -19.86 -11.55 -14.29
C PRO A 74 -18.92 -11.03 -15.37
N VAL A 75 -17.62 -10.96 -15.06
CA VAL A 75 -16.56 -10.55 -16.00
C VAL A 75 -15.68 -11.75 -16.34
N PRO A 76 -15.50 -12.10 -17.64
CA PRO A 76 -14.65 -13.22 -18.04
C PRO A 76 -13.20 -13.10 -17.54
N LYS A 77 -12.63 -14.21 -17.02
CA LYS A 77 -11.20 -14.31 -16.67
C LYS A 77 -10.33 -14.60 -17.89
N LYS A 78 -10.89 -15.26 -18.90
CA LYS A 78 -10.23 -15.73 -20.12
C LYS A 78 -11.11 -15.44 -21.33
N THR A 79 -10.53 -15.49 -22.53
CA THR A 79 -11.22 -15.14 -23.79
C THR A 79 -12.44 -16.00 -24.09
N HIS A 80 -12.36 -17.30 -23.80
CA HIS A 80 -13.46 -18.26 -24.02
C HIS A 80 -13.85 -18.92 -22.68
N PRO A 81 -14.71 -18.28 -21.88
CA PRO A 81 -15.22 -18.85 -20.64
C PRO A 81 -16.25 -19.96 -20.95
N VAL A 82 -16.18 -21.07 -20.20
CA VAL A 82 -17.07 -22.24 -20.38
C VAL A 82 -17.80 -22.58 -19.09
N ALA A 83 -17.10 -22.48 -17.94
CA ALA A 83 -17.69 -22.75 -16.63
C ALA A 83 -17.97 -21.45 -15.85
N PRO A 84 -18.92 -21.45 -14.89
CA PRO A 84 -19.15 -20.29 -14.02
C PRO A 84 -17.88 -19.83 -13.27
N SER A 85 -16.99 -20.75 -12.93
CA SER A 85 -15.69 -20.47 -12.31
C SER A 85 -14.74 -19.63 -13.18
N ASP A 86 -14.99 -19.57 -14.50
CA ASP A 86 -14.24 -18.75 -15.45
C ASP A 86 -14.62 -17.27 -15.39
N TYR A 87 -15.65 -16.90 -14.62
CA TYR A 87 -16.05 -15.52 -14.40
C TYR A 87 -15.59 -15.01 -13.04
N ARG A 88 -15.32 -13.71 -12.95
CA ARG A 88 -15.19 -12.98 -11.69
C ARG A 88 -16.52 -12.26 -11.45
N PRO A 89 -17.21 -12.49 -10.32
CA PRO A 89 -18.34 -11.65 -9.96
C PRO A 89 -17.82 -10.27 -9.55
N ILE A 90 -18.19 -9.23 -10.30
CA ILE A 90 -17.90 -7.84 -9.95
C ILE A 90 -19.15 -7.22 -9.33
N ALA A 91 -19.09 -6.89 -8.05
CA ALA A 91 -20.16 -6.19 -7.36
C ALA A 91 -20.11 -4.68 -7.66
N LEU A 92 -21.12 -4.19 -8.38
CA LEU A 92 -21.36 -2.76 -8.57
C LEU A 92 -22.19 -2.23 -7.40
N THR A 93 -21.55 -1.49 -6.49
CA THR A 93 -22.22 -0.78 -5.40
C THR A 93 -22.46 0.69 -5.73
N SER A 94 -23.39 1.33 -5.00
CA SER A 94 -23.68 2.76 -5.08
C SER A 94 -22.41 3.62 -4.94
N HIS A 95 -22.27 4.64 -5.79
CA HIS A 95 -21.15 5.59 -5.67
C HIS A 95 -21.29 6.49 -4.45
N ILE A 96 -22.52 6.72 -3.98
CA ILE A 96 -22.80 7.45 -2.76
C ILE A 96 -22.28 6.65 -1.56
N MET A 97 -22.57 5.34 -1.51
CA MET A 97 -22.03 4.45 -0.47
C MET A 97 -20.50 4.40 -0.52
N LYS A 98 -19.89 4.22 -1.70
CA LYS A 98 -18.43 4.22 -1.85
C LYS A 98 -17.79 5.53 -1.36
N ALA A 99 -18.46 6.67 -1.52
CA ALA A 99 -17.97 7.94 -1.01
C ALA A 99 -17.97 7.94 0.53
N MET A 100 -19.06 7.47 1.16
CA MET A 100 -19.14 7.30 2.62
C MET A 100 -18.07 6.33 3.14
N GLU A 101 -17.90 5.17 2.51
CA GLU A 101 -16.86 4.18 2.87
C GLU A 101 -15.45 4.77 2.82
N ARG A 102 -15.15 5.61 1.82
CA ARG A 102 -13.84 6.28 1.72
C ARG A 102 -13.63 7.29 2.85
N LEU A 103 -14.66 8.02 3.24
CA LEU A 103 -14.60 8.94 4.37
C LEU A 103 -14.35 8.19 5.68
N VAL A 104 -15.09 7.10 5.92
CA VAL A 104 -14.88 6.21 7.07
C VAL A 104 -13.45 5.62 7.04
N LEU A 105 -13.02 5.11 5.89
CA LEU A 105 -11.67 4.55 5.72
C LEU A 105 -10.59 5.58 6.03
N SER A 106 -10.77 6.84 5.63
CA SER A 106 -9.81 7.91 5.93
C SER A 106 -9.64 8.17 7.43
N HIS A 107 -10.70 7.92 8.21
CA HIS A 107 -10.68 8.03 9.66
C HIS A 107 -10.12 6.77 10.34
N LEU A 108 -10.45 5.58 9.84
CA LEU A 108 -9.97 4.31 10.41
C LEU A 108 -8.49 4.05 10.13
N ARG A 109 -7.98 4.50 8.99
CA ARG A 109 -6.63 4.15 8.53
C ARG A 109 -5.51 4.59 9.50
N PRO A 110 -5.50 5.82 10.04
CA PRO A 110 -4.51 6.21 11.06
C PRO A 110 -4.62 5.39 12.35
N LEU A 111 -5.82 4.95 12.73
CA LEU A 111 -6.05 4.16 13.94
C LEU A 111 -5.51 2.72 13.81
N VAL A 112 -5.61 2.16 12.60
CA VAL A 112 -5.18 0.77 12.33
C VAL A 112 -3.71 0.70 11.91
N SER A 113 -3.15 1.76 11.32
CA SER A 113 -1.79 1.77 10.77
C SER A 113 -0.69 1.25 11.73
N PRO A 114 -0.70 1.55 13.05
CA PRO A 114 0.32 1.06 13.96
C PRO A 114 0.27 -0.46 14.20
N PHE A 115 -0.87 -1.10 13.93
CA PHE A 115 -1.11 -2.52 14.18
C PHE A 115 -1.01 -3.38 12.91
N GLN A 116 -0.64 -2.78 11.78
CA GLN A 116 -0.49 -3.51 10.53
C GLN A 116 0.79 -4.32 10.51
N ASP A 117 0.72 -5.55 9.98
CA ASP A 117 1.89 -6.38 9.76
C ASP A 117 2.87 -5.64 8.82
N PRO A 118 4.16 -5.51 9.17
CA PRO A 118 5.18 -4.93 8.29
C PRO A 118 5.28 -5.58 6.90
N LEU A 119 4.77 -6.81 6.75
CA LEU A 119 4.70 -7.58 5.50
C LEU A 119 3.33 -7.48 4.80
N GLN A 120 2.39 -6.69 5.31
CA GLN A 120 1.11 -6.44 4.65
C GLN A 120 1.27 -5.44 3.50
N PHE A 121 1.47 -5.94 2.28
CA PHE A 121 1.66 -5.09 1.09
C PHE A 121 0.35 -4.78 0.35
N ALA A 122 -0.61 -5.69 0.39
CA ALA A 122 -1.89 -5.51 -0.27
C ALA A 122 -2.69 -4.37 0.40
N TYR A 123 -3.37 -3.57 -0.42
CA TYR A 123 -4.26 -2.49 0.03
C TYR A 123 -3.58 -1.35 0.83
N GLN A 124 -2.25 -1.28 0.82
CA GLN A 124 -1.49 -0.16 1.36
C GLN A 124 -1.46 1.05 0.42
N PRO A 125 -1.21 2.28 0.93
CA PRO A 125 -1.15 3.47 0.07
C PRO A 125 0.01 3.40 -0.92
N LYS A 126 1.06 2.63 -0.58
CA LYS A 126 2.20 2.32 -1.44
C LYS A 126 1.78 1.17 -2.38
N SER A 127 1.94 1.36 -3.68
CA SER A 127 1.55 0.36 -4.68
C SER A 127 2.18 -1.01 -4.37
N VAL A 128 1.40 -2.08 -4.51
CA VAL A 128 1.84 -3.47 -4.29
C VAL A 128 3.09 -3.74 -5.12
N MET A 129 3.12 -3.31 -6.38
CA MET A 129 4.28 -3.47 -7.25
C MET A 129 5.51 -2.75 -6.70
N THR A 130 5.37 -1.51 -6.23
CA THR A 130 6.50 -0.77 -5.67
C THR A 130 6.98 -1.42 -4.38
N SER A 131 6.07 -1.83 -3.49
CA SER A 131 6.41 -2.51 -2.23
C SER A 131 7.06 -3.88 -2.46
N THR A 132 6.58 -4.66 -3.43
CA THR A 132 7.17 -5.95 -3.82
C THR A 132 8.54 -5.76 -4.48
N ILE A 133 8.70 -4.79 -5.39
CA ILE A 133 10.01 -4.49 -6.00
C ILE A 133 11.00 -3.98 -4.93
N PHE A 134 10.57 -3.07 -4.05
CA PHE A 134 11.41 -2.55 -2.96
C PHE A 134 11.75 -3.62 -1.92
N SER A 135 10.90 -4.62 -1.68
CA SER A 135 11.26 -5.76 -0.84
C SER A 135 12.21 -6.72 -1.57
N ALA A 136 11.96 -6.97 -2.86
CA ALA A 136 12.79 -7.84 -3.66
C ALA A 136 14.21 -7.27 -3.84
N VAL A 137 14.36 -5.94 -3.88
CA VAL A 137 15.67 -5.27 -4.00
C VAL A 137 16.64 -5.68 -2.89
N VAL A 138 16.15 -6.02 -1.70
CA VAL A 138 16.97 -6.52 -0.59
C VAL A 138 17.51 -7.93 -0.87
N CYS A 139 16.80 -8.73 -1.68
CA CYS A 139 17.18 -10.09 -2.02
C CYS A 139 18.11 -10.17 -3.24
N TRP A 140 17.88 -9.36 -4.27
CA TRP A 140 18.65 -9.40 -5.52
C TRP A 140 19.62 -8.22 -5.71
N GLY A 141 19.52 -7.16 -4.92
CA GLY A 141 20.28 -5.91 -5.09
C GLY A 141 21.80 -6.11 -5.02
N ALA A 142 22.29 -6.95 -4.12
CA ALA A 142 23.73 -7.28 -4.04
C ALA A 142 24.22 -8.20 -5.18
N GLY A 143 23.29 -8.85 -5.89
CA GLY A 143 23.58 -9.80 -6.98
C GLY A 143 23.41 -9.22 -8.38
N ILE A 144 23.00 -7.95 -8.53
CA ILE A 144 22.75 -7.36 -9.85
C ILE A 144 24.05 -7.11 -10.61
N LYS A 145 24.05 -7.40 -11.92
CA LYS A 145 25.18 -7.09 -12.79
C LYS A 145 25.24 -5.59 -13.05
N ALA A 146 26.44 -5.02 -13.15
CA ALA A 146 26.66 -3.60 -13.42
C ALA A 146 25.92 -3.09 -14.68
N LYS A 147 25.82 -3.93 -15.72
CA LYS A 147 25.05 -3.61 -16.95
C LYS A 147 23.57 -3.35 -16.64
N ASP A 148 22.95 -4.19 -15.82
CA ASP A 148 21.52 -4.09 -15.50
C ASP A 148 21.26 -2.96 -14.51
N ALA A 149 22.15 -2.76 -13.54
CA ALA A 149 22.11 -1.60 -12.64
C ALA A 149 22.18 -0.28 -13.42
N ASN A 150 23.10 -0.17 -14.39
CA ASN A 150 23.23 1.00 -15.26
C ASN A 150 21.98 1.25 -16.11
N ARG A 151 21.33 0.20 -16.62
CA ARG A 151 20.05 0.33 -17.36
C ARG A 151 18.96 0.87 -16.45
N LEU A 152 18.83 0.36 -15.24
CA LEU A 152 17.82 0.80 -14.29
C LEU A 152 18.07 2.23 -13.81
N ASN A 153 19.33 2.60 -13.53
CA ASN A 153 19.72 3.97 -13.19
C ASN A 153 19.40 4.97 -14.31
N LYS A 154 19.54 4.59 -15.59
CA LYS A 154 19.10 5.44 -16.72
C LYS A 154 17.59 5.66 -16.71
N LEU A 155 16.81 4.61 -16.43
CA LEU A 155 15.35 4.71 -16.33
C LEU A 155 14.92 5.59 -15.14
N ILE A 156 15.58 5.44 -13.98
CA ILE A 156 15.33 6.26 -12.79
C ILE A 156 15.58 7.74 -13.10
N LYS A 157 16.70 8.08 -13.76
CA LYS A 157 17.00 9.46 -14.16
C LYS A 157 15.93 10.03 -15.11
N LYS A 158 15.49 9.24 -16.10
CA LYS A 158 14.44 9.66 -17.03
C LYS A 158 13.10 9.86 -16.31
N ALA A 159 12.75 8.97 -15.38
CA ALA A 159 11.55 9.13 -14.56
C ALA A 159 11.63 10.38 -13.67
N GLY A 160 12.78 10.65 -13.04
CA GLY A 160 13.00 11.87 -12.27
C GLY A 160 12.80 13.14 -13.10
N SER A 161 13.26 13.14 -14.36
CA SER A 161 13.03 14.25 -15.29
C SER A 161 11.55 14.47 -15.63
N VAL A 162 10.74 13.41 -15.69
CA VAL A 162 9.29 13.51 -15.96
C VAL A 162 8.53 14.00 -14.72
N VAL A 163 8.95 13.54 -13.54
CA VAL A 163 8.30 13.88 -12.27
C VAL A 163 8.78 15.25 -11.74
N GLY A 164 9.88 15.79 -12.28
CA GLY A 164 10.43 17.08 -11.86
C GLY A 164 11.19 17.02 -10.55
N CYS A 165 11.65 15.83 -10.12
CA CYS A 165 12.43 15.66 -8.89
C CYS A 165 13.56 14.65 -9.08
N ARG A 166 14.62 14.78 -8.25
CA ARG A 166 15.68 13.77 -8.20
C ARG A 166 15.13 12.53 -7.49
N LEU A 167 15.25 11.39 -8.16
CA LEU A 167 14.99 10.08 -7.57
C LEU A 167 16.31 9.45 -7.14
N ASP A 168 16.30 8.76 -6.00
CA ASP A 168 17.45 8.01 -5.51
C ASP A 168 17.89 6.96 -6.54
N ASN A 169 19.20 6.83 -6.72
CA ASN A 169 19.72 5.81 -7.63
C ASN A 169 19.58 4.40 -7.02
N LEU A 170 19.75 3.38 -7.85
CA LEU A 170 19.55 1.99 -7.41
C LEU A 170 20.46 1.62 -6.24
N ASP A 171 21.71 2.10 -6.24
CA ASP A 171 22.69 1.78 -5.21
C ASP A 171 22.32 2.41 -3.86
N GLU A 172 21.84 3.66 -3.87
CA GLU A 172 21.28 4.35 -2.70
C GLU A 172 20.08 3.59 -2.14
N VAL A 173 19.14 3.20 -3.01
CA VAL A 173 17.94 2.44 -2.61
C VAL A 173 18.30 1.07 -2.03
N VAL A 174 19.22 0.33 -2.66
CA VAL A 174 19.68 -0.98 -2.17
C VAL A 174 20.32 -0.81 -0.80
N ARG A 175 21.23 0.17 -0.65
CA ARG A 175 21.93 0.46 0.61
C ARG A 175 20.97 0.75 1.74
N ASP A 176 20.11 1.75 1.57
CA ASP A 176 19.21 2.20 2.64
C ASP A 176 18.21 1.11 3.03
N ARG A 177 17.73 0.32 2.06
CA ARG A 177 16.80 -0.79 2.32
C ARG A 177 17.48 -1.98 3.00
N MET A 178 18.70 -2.34 2.60
CA MET A 178 19.45 -3.42 3.24
C MET A 178 19.78 -3.08 4.69
N VAL A 179 20.24 -1.85 4.94
CA VAL A 179 20.52 -1.36 6.30
C VAL A 179 19.25 -1.30 7.14
N LEU A 180 18.15 -0.76 6.60
CA LEU A 180 16.88 -0.69 7.33
C LEU A 180 16.37 -2.09 7.69
N LYS A 181 16.41 -3.04 6.74
CA LYS A 181 15.98 -4.42 7.00
C LYS A 181 16.84 -5.08 8.08
N LEU A 182 18.16 -4.85 8.06
CA LEU A 182 19.07 -5.36 9.09
C LEU A 182 18.74 -4.78 10.47
N ARG A 183 18.50 -3.46 10.57
CA ARG A 183 18.05 -2.83 11.82
C ARG A 183 16.73 -3.41 12.30
N THR A 184 15.75 -3.59 11.42
CA THR A 184 14.47 -4.23 11.80
C THR A 184 14.68 -5.65 12.37
N ILE A 185 15.61 -6.44 11.81
CA ILE A 185 15.94 -7.77 12.34
C ILE A 185 16.59 -7.65 13.73
N MET A 186 17.49 -6.68 13.91
CA MET A 186 18.15 -6.40 15.19
C MET A 186 17.16 -5.92 16.27
N ASP A 187 16.11 -5.20 15.89
CA ASP A 187 15.14 -4.60 16.81
C ASP A 187 13.91 -5.52 17.05
N SER A 188 13.80 -6.65 16.34
CA SER A 188 12.66 -7.58 16.43
C SER A 188 13.09 -8.95 16.99
N PRO A 189 12.96 -9.19 18.32
CA PRO A 189 13.39 -10.46 18.94
C PRO A 189 12.69 -11.71 18.40
N SER A 190 11.47 -11.58 17.88
CA SER A 190 10.71 -12.67 17.26
C SER A 190 11.16 -13.02 15.84
N HIS A 191 12.09 -12.26 15.25
CA HIS A 191 12.53 -12.50 13.87
C HIS A 191 13.43 -13.75 13.79
N PRO A 192 13.24 -14.67 12.81
CA PRO A 192 14.02 -15.92 12.74
C PRO A 192 15.54 -15.75 12.68
N LEU A 193 16.00 -14.63 12.10
CA LEU A 193 17.43 -14.28 12.00
C LEU A 193 17.95 -13.40 13.14
N HIS A 194 17.10 -13.01 14.10
CA HIS A 194 17.49 -12.10 15.19
C HIS A 194 18.70 -12.65 15.96
N ASN A 195 18.58 -13.87 16.47
CA ASN A 195 19.65 -14.54 17.23
C ASN A 195 20.94 -14.72 16.41
N THR A 196 20.83 -14.91 15.09
CA THR A 196 22.00 -15.03 14.21
C THR A 196 22.73 -13.71 14.06
N VAL A 197 21.99 -12.60 13.87
CA VAL A 197 22.58 -11.26 13.75
C VAL A 197 23.12 -10.79 15.09
N ASP A 198 22.43 -11.12 16.20
CA ASP A 198 22.84 -10.73 17.54
C ASP A 198 24.19 -11.35 17.95
N LYS A 199 24.42 -12.62 17.60
CA LYS A 199 25.73 -13.29 17.76
C LYS A 199 26.87 -12.64 16.98
N LEU A 200 26.56 -11.83 15.97
CA LEU A 200 27.55 -11.10 15.19
C LEU A 200 27.82 -9.70 15.76
N ARG A 201 27.19 -9.28 16.86
CA ARG A 201 27.51 -8.00 17.50
C ARG A 201 28.93 -8.02 18.08
N SER A 202 29.68 -6.96 17.82
CA SER A 202 30.97 -6.75 18.46
C SER A 202 30.79 -6.28 19.90
N SER A 203 31.52 -6.87 20.85
CA SER A 203 31.55 -6.40 22.24
C SER A 203 32.31 -5.09 22.42
N PHE A 204 33.08 -4.67 21.41
CA PHE A 204 34.00 -3.52 21.47
C PHE A 204 33.58 -2.36 20.55
N SER A 205 32.51 -2.52 19.76
CA SER A 205 32.08 -1.52 18.78
C SER A 205 30.59 -1.67 18.43
N SER A 206 29.99 -0.61 17.91
CA SER A 206 28.64 -0.64 17.32
C SER A 206 28.56 -1.40 15.98
N ARG A 207 29.69 -1.89 15.46
CA ARG A 207 29.81 -2.66 14.21
C ARG A 207 29.43 -4.14 14.39
N LEU A 208 28.99 -4.76 13.30
CA LEU A 208 28.73 -6.20 13.23
C LEU A 208 29.93 -6.95 12.61
N LEU A 209 30.25 -8.12 13.14
CA LEU A 209 31.27 -9.02 12.64
C LEU A 209 30.82 -9.64 11.30
N GLN A 210 31.74 -9.70 10.34
CA GLN A 210 31.47 -10.31 9.04
C GLN A 210 31.40 -11.84 9.18
N PRO A 211 30.31 -12.49 8.72
CA PRO A 211 30.22 -13.94 8.73
C PRO A 211 31.23 -14.55 7.75
N ARG A 212 31.83 -15.68 8.13
CA ARG A 212 32.76 -16.41 7.25
C ARG A 212 31.99 -16.97 6.05
N CYS A 213 32.30 -16.48 4.87
CA CYS A 213 31.65 -16.91 3.62
C CYS A 213 32.64 -17.67 2.74
N SER A 214 32.41 -18.97 2.57
CA SER A 214 33.24 -19.85 1.74
C SER A 214 32.93 -19.68 0.24
N LYS A 215 31.65 -19.55 -0.13
CA LYS A 215 31.23 -19.45 -1.53
C LYS A 215 30.87 -18.02 -1.92
N GLU A 216 31.08 -17.69 -3.18
CA GLU A 216 30.72 -16.40 -3.77
C GLU A 216 29.21 -16.12 -3.69
N ARG A 217 28.38 -17.17 -3.80
CA ARG A 217 26.93 -17.08 -3.59
C ARG A 217 26.59 -16.57 -2.19
N ASP A 218 27.31 -17.05 -1.17
CA ASP A 218 27.07 -16.69 0.22
C ASP A 218 27.55 -15.26 0.49
N ARG A 219 28.71 -14.87 -0.09
CA ARG A 219 29.23 -13.49 -0.02
C ARG A 219 28.25 -12.46 -0.59
N LYS A 220 27.49 -12.84 -1.62
CA LYS A 220 26.47 -11.99 -2.28
C LYS A 220 25.08 -12.10 -1.66
N SER A 221 24.92 -12.90 -0.61
CA SER A 221 23.65 -13.02 0.10
C SER A 221 23.36 -11.78 0.96
N PHE A 222 22.15 -11.73 1.51
CA PHE A 222 21.67 -10.58 2.29
C PHE A 222 22.58 -10.24 3.47
N LEU A 223 22.92 -11.19 4.34
CA LEU A 223 23.61 -10.89 5.61
C LEU A 223 25.01 -10.28 5.42
N PRO A 224 25.94 -10.86 4.64
CA PRO A 224 27.28 -10.29 4.50
C PRO A 224 27.25 -8.93 3.79
N SER A 225 26.38 -8.78 2.79
CA SER A 225 26.19 -7.54 2.05
C SER A 225 25.61 -6.43 2.94
N ALA A 226 24.55 -6.73 3.70
CA ALA A 226 23.90 -5.78 4.60
C ALA A 226 24.82 -5.38 5.76
N ILE A 227 25.59 -6.31 6.33
CA ILE A 227 26.58 -6.01 7.39
C ILE A 227 27.69 -5.13 6.85
N LYS A 228 28.17 -5.38 5.62
CA LYS A 228 29.18 -4.53 4.98
C LYS A 228 28.68 -3.09 4.84
N LEU A 229 27.45 -2.93 4.34
CA LEU A 229 26.81 -1.63 4.16
C LEU A 229 26.52 -0.94 5.50
N TYR A 230 26.07 -1.68 6.52
CA TYR A 230 25.80 -1.18 7.86
C TYR A 230 27.08 -0.66 8.54
N ASN A 231 28.20 -1.38 8.40
CA ASN A 231 29.48 -0.96 8.96
C ASN A 231 30.12 0.22 8.22
N SER A 232 29.71 0.50 6.98
CA SER A 232 30.16 1.65 6.18
C SER A 232 29.23 2.86 6.25
N SER A 233 28.06 2.71 6.89
CA SER A 233 27.09 3.78 7.12
C SER A 233 27.38 4.48 8.44
#